data_AF-A0A0F9S3B5-F1
#
_entry.id   AF-A0A0F9S3B5-F1
#
_cell.length_a   1.000
_cell.length_b   1.000
_cell.length_c   1.000
_cell.angle_alpha   90.00
_cell.angle_beta   90.00
_cell.angle_gamma   90.00
#
_symmetry.space_group_name_H-M   'P 1'
#
loop_
_entity.id
_entity.type
_entity.pdbx_description
1 polymer ?
#
loop_
_entity_poly.entity_id
_entity_poly.type
_entity_poly.pdbx_seq_one_letter_code
_entity_poly.pdbx_strand_id
1 'polypeptide(L)' 'MKICEEQPDLELYPSHQKYPCDKNLLTDLYNGIKNIKNLWDTKKPFDFFEAWQIDDEKFRYYIYRS' A
#
# COMPACT_ATOMS: atom_id res chain seq x y z
N MET A 1 -21.34 15.65 9.14
CA MET A 1 -19.97 15.28 8.72
C MET A 1 -19.94 15.43 7.22
N LYS A 2 -19.25 16.44 6.68
CA LYS A 2 -19.14 16.62 5.22
C LYS A 2 -18.08 15.68 4.67
N ILE A 3 -18.31 15.14 3.48
CA ILE A 3 -17.39 14.21 2.80
C ILE A 3 -16.19 15.03 2.30
N CYS A 4 -14.97 14.48 2.33
CA CYS A 4 -13.74 15.18 1.93
C CYS A 4 -13.82 15.82 0.52
N GLU A 5 -14.69 15.30 -0.34
CA GLU A 5 -14.95 15.77 -1.71
C GLU A 5 -15.63 17.15 -1.78
N GLU A 6 -16.20 17.66 -0.69
CA GLU A 6 -16.90 18.96 -0.63
C GLU A 6 -16.02 20.11 -0.09
N GLN A 7 -14.72 19.87 0.13
CA GLN A 7 -13.80 20.89 0.66
C GLN A 7 -12.98 21.53 -0.48
N PRO A 8 -12.75 22.85 -0.45
CA PRO A 8 -11.82 23.50 -1.38
C PRO A 8 -10.44 22.85 -1.29
N ASP A 9 -9.68 22.87 -2.39
CA ASP A 9 -8.35 22.26 -2.49
C ASP A 9 -7.54 22.57 -1.22
N LEU A 10 -7.33 21.54 -0.40
CA LEU A 10 -6.63 21.67 0.86
C LEU A 10 -5.18 22.01 0.49
N GLU A 11 -4.76 23.24 0.74
CA GLU A 11 -3.38 23.65 0.49
C GLU A 11 -2.46 22.81 1.37
N LEU A 12 -1.84 21.81 0.76
CA LEU A 12 -0.96 20.88 1.46
C LEU A 12 0.25 21.66 1.96
N TYR A 13 0.50 21.61 3.28
CA TYR A 13 1.70 22.18 3.87
C TYR A 13 2.96 21.76 3.08
N PRO A 14 3.95 22.65 2.88
CA PRO A 14 5.17 22.34 2.10
C PRO A 14 5.93 21.09 2.57
N SER A 15 5.81 20.71 3.84
CA SER A 15 6.32 19.45 4.36
C SER A 15 5.68 18.21 3.72
N HIS A 16 4.39 18.27 3.37
CA HIS A 16 3.68 17.22 2.63
C HIS A 16 4.01 17.21 1.13
N GLN A 17 4.40 18.36 0.56
CA GLN A 17 4.93 18.43 -0.81
C GLN A 17 6.32 17.77 -0.94
N LYS A 18 7.03 17.63 0.18
CA LYS A 18 8.40 17.10 0.24
C LYS A 18 8.48 15.57 0.36
N TYR A 19 7.35 14.89 0.59
CA TYR A 19 7.32 13.43 0.61
C TYR A 19 7.06 12.89 -0.80
N PRO A 20 7.89 11.94 -1.30
CA PRO A 20 7.81 11.42 -2.67
C PRO A 20 6.65 10.43 -2.88
N CYS A 21 5.60 10.49 -2.05
CA CYS A 21 4.41 9.69 -2.25
C CYS A 21 3.50 10.39 -3.26
N ASP A 22 3.83 10.25 -4.53
CA ASP A 22 2.90 10.55 -5.62
C ASP A 22 1.60 9.74 -5.39
N LYS A 23 0.44 10.32 -5.74
CA LYS A 23 -0.86 9.64 -5.76
C LYS A 23 -0.77 8.32 -6.53
N ASN A 24 0.10 8.26 -7.53
CA ASN A 24 0.38 7.05 -8.29
C ASN A 24 0.92 5.92 -7.39
N LEU A 25 1.80 6.20 -6.43
CA LEU A 25 2.33 5.20 -5.51
C LEU A 25 1.24 4.61 -4.61
N LEU A 26 0.33 5.45 -4.12
CA LEU A 26 -0.82 4.99 -3.32
C LEU A 26 -1.81 4.17 -4.15
N THR A 27 -2.02 4.58 -5.41
CA THR A 27 -2.86 3.85 -6.36
C THR A 27 -2.27 2.49 -6.69
N ASP A 28 -0.96 2.43 -6.95
CA ASP A 28 -0.21 1.21 -7.20
C ASP A 28 -0.28 0.26 -5.99
N LEU A 29 -0.06 0.76 -4.77
CA LEU A 29 -0.15 -0.03 -3.55
C LEU A 29 -1.55 -0.61 -3.36
N TYR A 30 -2.59 0.21 -3.57
CA TYR A 30 -3.97 -0.23 -3.45
C TYR A 30 -4.31 -1.35 -4.45
N ASN A 31 -3.85 -1.20 -5.70
CA ASN A 31 -4.05 -2.21 -6.73
C ASN A 31 -3.28 -3.50 -6.43
N GLY A 32 -2.04 -3.39 -5.95
CA GLY A 32 -1.23 -4.52 -5.55
C GLY A 32 -1.85 -5.31 -4.38
N ILE A 33 -2.35 -4.62 -3.35
CA ILE A 33 -3.07 -5.25 -2.23
C ILE A 33 -4.30 -6.02 -2.72
N LYS A 34 -5.09 -5.43 -3.64
CA LYS A 34 -6.25 -6.11 -4.24
C LYS A 34 -5.87 -7.38 -5.01
N ASN A 35 -4.66 -7.41 -5.58
CA ASN A 35 -4.16 -8.52 -6.38
C ASN A 35 -3.53 -9.65 -5.54
N ILE A 36 -3.35 -9.48 -4.23
CA ILE A 36 -2.73 -10.50 -3.34
C ILE A 36 -3.39 -11.87 -3.49
N LYS A 37 -4.72 -11.93 -3.65
CA LYS A 37 -5.45 -13.19 -3.82
C LYS A 37 -4.94 -14.01 -5.02
N ASN A 38 -4.58 -13.33 -6.11
CA ASN A 38 -4.06 -13.98 -7.32
C ASN A 38 -2.59 -14.41 -7.16
N LEU A 39 -1.87 -13.81 -6.22
CA LEU A 39 -0.47 -14.10 -5.91
C LEU A 39 -0.29 -15.02 -4.70
N TRP A 40 -1.39 -15.45 -4.06
CA TRP A 40 -1.35 -16.14 -2.77
C TRP A 40 -0.53 -17.44 -2.79
N ASP A 41 -0.51 -18.14 -3.92
CA ASP A 41 0.22 -19.40 -4.07
C ASP A 41 1.73 -19.20 -4.22
N THR A 42 2.18 -17.97 -4.48
CA THR A 42 3.60 -17.60 -4.53
C THR A 42 4.18 -17.25 -3.17
N LYS A 43 3.35 -17.23 -2.12
CA LYS A 43 3.79 -16.87 -0.77
C LYS A 43 4.90 -17.79 -0.28
N LYS A 44 5.88 -17.21 0.38
CA LYS A 44 6.96 -17.93 1.05
C LYS A 44 6.97 -17.58 2.53
N PRO A 45 7.37 -18.51 3.41
CA PRO A 45 7.54 -18.20 4.82
C PRO A 45 8.64 -17.14 4.99
N PHE A 46 8.41 -16.20 5.90
CA PHE A 46 9.38 -15.21 6.33
C PHE A 46 9.43 -15.18 7.85
N ASP A 47 10.32 -15.99 8.40
CA ASP A 47 10.32 -16.32 9.84
C ASP A 47 10.70 -15.12 10.72
N PHE A 48 11.48 -14.16 10.22
CA PHE A 48 11.83 -12.96 11.01
C PHE A 48 10.60 -12.16 11.49
N PHE A 49 9.52 -12.16 10.70
CA PHE A 49 8.25 -11.53 11.09
C PHE A 49 7.14 -12.53 11.40
N GLU A 50 7.44 -13.84 11.44
CA GLU A 50 6.43 -14.89 11.55
C GLU A 50 5.27 -14.67 10.56
N ALA A 51 5.62 -14.40 9.30
CA ALA A 51 4.69 -13.94 8.29
C ALA A 51 4.83 -14.72 6.97
N TRP A 52 3.81 -14.61 6.13
CA TRP A 52 3.89 -14.91 4.71
C TRP A 52 4.44 -13.70 3.96
N GLN A 53 5.53 -13.88 3.23
CA GLN A 53 6.02 -12.91 2.27
C GLN A 53 5.42 -13.18 0.90
N ILE A 54 4.84 -12.16 0.28
CA ILE A 54 4.41 -12.14 -1.12
C ILE A 54 5.11 -10.96 -1.79
N ASP A 55 5.72 -11.21 -2.94
CA ASP A 55 6.35 -10.18 -3.76
C ASP A 55 5.50 -9.97 -5.01
N ASP A 56 5.20 -8.72 -5.36
CA ASP A 56 4.77 -8.35 -6.71
C ASP A 56 5.90 -7.59 -7.43
N GLU A 57 5.59 -6.92 -8.54
CA GLU A 57 6.59 -6.15 -9.31
C GLU A 57 7.13 -4.92 -8.56
N LYS A 58 6.32 -4.29 -7.70
CA LYS A 58 6.61 -2.99 -7.06
C LYS A 58 6.76 -3.09 -5.53
N PHE A 59 6.09 -4.02 -4.88
CA PHE A 59 5.93 -4.11 -3.44
C PHE A 59 6.16 -5.51 -2.90
N ARG A 60 6.58 -5.53 -1.63
CA ARG A 60 6.65 -6.73 -0.80
C ARG A 60 5.63 -6.62 0.32
N TYR A 61 4.79 -7.64 0.42
CA TYR A 61 3.78 -7.76 1.45
C TYR A 61 4.23 -8.77 2.50
N TYR A 62 4.04 -8.42 3.77
CA TYR A 62 4.15 -9.34 4.88
C TYR A 62 2.77 -9.52 5.50
N ILE A 63 2.26 -10.74 5.47
CA ILE A 63 0.91 -11.08 5.93
C ILE A 63 1.06 -12.02 7.11
N TYR A 64 0.42 -11.69 8.22
CA TYR A 64 0.49 -12.47 9.45
C TYR A 64 0.16 -13.96 9.20
N ARG A 65 1.02 -14.85 9.70
CA ARG A 65 0.92 -16.31 9.61
C ARG A 65 0.60 -16.85 11.01
N SER A 66 -0.67 -16.95 11.37
CA SER A 66 -1.12 -17.59 12.61
C SER A 66 -2.29 -18.51 12.37
#